data_AF-A0A2U9NZE1-F1
#
_entry.id   AF-A0A2U9NZE1-F1
#
_cell.length_a   1.000
_cell.length_b   1.000
_cell.length_c   1.000
_cell.angle_alpha   90.00
_cell.angle_beta   90.00
_cell.angle_gamma   90.00
#
_symmetry.space_group_name_H-M   'P 1'
#
loop_
_entity.id
_entity.type
_entity.pdbx_description
1 polymer ?
#
loop_
_entity_poly.entity_id
_entity_poly.type
_entity_poly.pdbx_seq_one_letter_code
_entity_poly.pdbx_strand_id
1 'polypeptide(L)'
;MKPLAEHGTTARAKGRPAAGIHGCPCHPCRQAENAYDKRRRYLNQTGRTLMVDTAPVAAHLRGLFAAGAGWIQLSAISGCSSSTISNLLAEKNPQCRRTTANKILAIQPGDAIPNQRRIPATGTIRRLRALVALGHKCADIDAACRIDHSVLTDLLTARRDTVTVGLAKRVADGFEKLSKTNGTHARSLRRAARERWASPAAWDDIDDPNAEPDWTGHCGTDRGWWLHRLEDMPVCSRCEAAHEQWKTDRAHLARTERWAEIGRARATARTREADLAHDARELMRYGADTEQAAERLGVTRSHLHQVLKRHPDTEQELAA
;
A
#
# COMPACT_ATOMS: atom_id res chain seq x y z
N MET A 1 -21.18 41.09 -10.07
CA MET A 1 -20.02 41.39 -10.95
C MET A 1 -18.75 40.84 -10.30
N LYS A 2 -17.87 40.12 -11.02
CA LYS A 2 -16.56 39.70 -10.46
C LYS A 2 -15.72 40.95 -10.19
N PRO A 3 -15.15 41.12 -8.99
CA PRO A 3 -14.36 42.30 -8.66
C PRO A 3 -13.20 42.49 -9.65
N LEU A 4 -12.80 43.75 -9.80
CA LEU A 4 -11.60 44.09 -10.56
C LEU A 4 -10.38 43.47 -9.89
N ALA A 5 -9.41 43.05 -10.69
CA ALA A 5 -8.15 42.55 -10.15
C ALA A 5 -7.40 43.69 -9.45
N GLU A 6 -6.68 43.36 -8.39
CA GLU A 6 -5.84 44.31 -7.65
C GLU A 6 -4.76 44.93 -8.55
N HIS A 7 -4.35 46.16 -8.23
CA HIS A 7 -3.24 46.82 -8.90
C HIS A 7 -1.93 46.03 -8.70
N GLY A 8 -1.01 46.11 -9.65
CA GLY A 8 0.21 45.29 -9.63
C GLY A 8 0.03 43.88 -10.19
N THR A 9 -1.12 43.56 -10.77
CA THR A 9 -1.37 42.27 -11.44
C THR A 9 -1.44 42.40 -12.96
N THR A 10 -1.04 41.34 -13.67
CA THR A 10 -1.17 41.25 -15.14
C THR A 10 -2.62 41.32 -15.61
N ALA A 11 -3.55 40.79 -14.81
CA ALA A 11 -4.99 40.84 -15.11
C ALA A 11 -5.53 42.27 -15.05
N ARG A 12 -5.04 43.10 -14.11
CA ARG A 12 -5.43 44.51 -14.02
C ARG A 12 -4.80 45.36 -15.14
N ALA A 13 -3.56 45.04 -15.52
CA ALA A 13 -2.88 45.70 -16.65
C ALA A 13 -3.63 45.49 -17.98
N LYS A 14 -4.11 44.26 -18.25
CA LYS A 14 -4.79 43.91 -19.51
C LYS A 14 -6.28 44.27 -19.55
N GLY A 15 -6.92 44.40 -18.40
CA GLY A 15 -8.36 44.66 -18.32
C GLY A 15 -9.23 43.48 -18.77
N ARG A 16 -10.50 43.75 -19.07
CA ARG A 16 -11.48 42.80 -19.61
C ARG A 16 -12.23 43.45 -20.78
N PRO A 17 -11.66 43.45 -22.01
CA PRO A 17 -12.26 44.13 -23.15
C PRO A 17 -13.68 43.65 -23.49
N ALA A 18 -13.95 42.35 -23.35
CA ALA A 18 -15.28 41.76 -23.54
C ALA A 18 -16.36 42.29 -22.57
N ALA A 19 -15.94 42.91 -21.46
CA ALA A 19 -16.84 43.55 -20.50
C ALA A 19 -16.74 45.09 -20.53
N GLY A 20 -16.09 45.68 -21.54
CA GLY A 20 -15.88 47.13 -21.65
C GLY A 20 -14.88 47.70 -20.64
N ILE A 21 -14.11 46.86 -19.95
CA ILE A 21 -13.17 47.30 -18.90
C ILE A 21 -11.78 47.41 -19.50
N HIS A 22 -11.27 48.63 -19.61
CA HIS A 22 -9.91 48.88 -20.11
C HIS A 22 -8.82 48.48 -19.10
N GLY A 23 -7.62 48.25 -19.63
CA GLY A 23 -6.42 47.99 -18.85
C GLY A 23 -5.97 49.20 -18.02
N CYS A 24 -5.36 48.95 -16.87
CA CYS A 24 -4.84 50.01 -16.02
C CYS A 24 -3.42 50.44 -16.43
N PRO A 25 -3.15 51.74 -16.67
CA PRO A 25 -1.85 52.22 -17.12
C PRO A 25 -0.84 52.46 -16.00
N CYS A 26 -1.17 52.25 -14.72
CA CYS A 26 -0.28 52.59 -13.61
C CYS A 26 1.03 51.77 -13.62
N HIS A 27 2.08 52.34 -13.05
CA HIS A 27 3.42 51.74 -13.05
C HIS A 27 3.45 50.29 -12.50
N PRO A 28 2.83 49.96 -11.34
CA PRO A 28 2.79 48.58 -10.85
C PRO A 28 2.15 47.59 -11.83
N CYS A 29 1.06 47.97 -12.49
CA CYS A 29 0.38 47.11 -13.47
C CYS A 29 1.24 46.89 -14.71
N ARG A 30 1.87 47.96 -15.24
CA ARG A 30 2.77 47.88 -16.39
C ARG A 30 4.02 47.04 -16.08
N GLN A 31 4.57 47.16 -14.87
CA GLN A 31 5.69 46.33 -14.42
C GLN A 31 5.31 44.84 -14.39
N ALA A 32 4.11 44.51 -13.89
CA ALA A 32 3.62 43.14 -13.87
C ALA A 32 3.41 42.57 -15.29
N GLU A 33 2.88 43.37 -16.21
CA GLU A 33 2.76 43.00 -17.63
C GLU A 33 4.12 42.78 -18.30
N ASN A 34 5.07 43.69 -18.10
CA ASN A 34 6.43 43.56 -18.60
C ASN A 34 7.12 42.29 -18.08
N ALA A 35 6.96 41.97 -16.80
CA ALA A 35 7.50 40.74 -16.20
C ALA A 35 6.89 39.48 -16.83
N TYR A 36 5.57 39.49 -17.08
CA TYR A 36 4.88 38.40 -17.79
C TYR A 36 5.38 38.23 -19.21
N ASP A 37 5.52 39.32 -19.96
CA ASP A 37 6.00 39.28 -21.34
C ASP A 37 7.46 38.84 -21.43
N LYS A 38 8.32 39.29 -20.51
CA LYS A 38 9.70 38.82 -20.38
C LYS A 38 9.74 37.31 -20.16
N ARG A 39 8.93 36.79 -19.24
CA ARG A 39 8.81 35.34 -18.98
C ARG A 39 8.29 34.57 -20.20
N ARG A 40 7.28 35.10 -20.90
CA ARG A 40 6.75 34.49 -22.13
C ARG A 40 7.82 34.38 -23.21
N ARG A 41 8.56 35.46 -23.46
CA ARG A 41 9.65 35.49 -24.47
C ARG A 41 10.75 34.49 -24.12
N TYR A 42 11.20 34.48 -22.87
CA TYR A 42 12.21 33.53 -22.39
C TYR A 42 11.76 32.08 -22.59
N LEU A 43 10.54 31.74 -22.16
CA LEU A 43 10.02 30.38 -22.32
C LEU A 43 9.98 29.98 -23.79
N ASN A 44 9.41 30.82 -24.66
CA ASN A 44 9.31 30.53 -26.09
C ASN A 44 10.69 30.32 -26.74
N GLN A 45 11.70 31.12 -26.35
CA GLN A 45 13.08 30.94 -26.81
C GLN A 45 13.67 29.58 -26.39
N THR A 46 13.32 29.07 -25.21
CA THR A 46 13.72 27.74 -24.74
C THR A 46 12.85 26.59 -25.27
N GLY A 47 11.99 26.84 -26.27
CA GLY A 47 11.05 25.85 -26.83
C GLY A 47 9.89 25.48 -25.88
N ARG A 48 9.69 26.26 -24.81
CA ARG A 48 8.62 26.04 -23.82
C ARG A 48 7.54 27.09 -23.98
N THR A 49 6.28 26.70 -23.96
CA THR A 49 5.14 27.61 -24.10
C THR A 49 4.44 27.83 -22.75
N LEU A 50 3.88 29.02 -22.52
CA LEU A 50 3.04 29.27 -21.33
C LEU A 50 1.71 28.50 -21.36
N MET A 51 1.26 28.15 -22.56
CA MET A 51 0.03 27.42 -22.83
C MET A 51 0.37 26.01 -23.30
N VAL A 52 -0.35 25.00 -22.81
CA VAL A 52 -0.18 23.60 -23.19
C VAL A 52 -1.54 23.03 -23.60
N ASP A 53 -1.52 21.94 -24.34
CA ASP A 53 -2.72 21.21 -24.74
C ASP A 53 -3.54 20.78 -23.52
N THR A 54 -4.86 20.96 -23.61
CA THR A 54 -5.80 20.54 -22.58
C THR A 54 -6.05 19.02 -22.62
N ALA A 55 -5.95 18.36 -23.77
CA ALA A 55 -6.35 16.96 -23.93
C ALA A 55 -5.64 15.98 -22.96
N PRO A 56 -4.31 16.05 -22.74
CA PRO A 56 -3.64 15.19 -21.76
C PRO A 56 -4.11 15.44 -20.32
N VAL A 57 -4.43 16.69 -19.98
CA VAL A 57 -4.92 17.08 -18.66
C VAL A 57 -6.34 16.54 -18.44
N ALA A 58 -7.20 16.62 -19.47
CA ALA A 58 -8.56 16.09 -19.44
C ALA A 58 -8.56 14.56 -19.29
N ALA A 59 -7.70 13.86 -20.04
CA ALA A 59 -7.53 12.41 -19.92
C ALA A 59 -7.09 12.01 -18.50
N HIS A 60 -6.11 12.73 -17.93
CA HIS A 60 -5.67 12.50 -16.55
C HIS A 60 -6.79 12.71 -15.53
N LEU A 61 -7.56 13.80 -15.65
CA LEU A 61 -8.72 14.05 -14.79
C LEU A 61 -9.74 12.92 -14.86
N ARG A 62 -10.07 12.43 -16.06
CA ARG A 62 -10.96 11.27 -16.22
C ARG A 62 -10.41 10.03 -15.52
N GLY A 63 -9.11 9.77 -15.62
CA GLY A 63 -8.43 8.70 -14.87
C GLY A 63 -8.57 8.86 -13.36
N LEU A 64 -8.37 10.07 -12.83
CA LEU A 64 -8.56 10.36 -11.41
C LEU A 64 -10.01 10.12 -10.96
N PHE A 65 -11.01 10.53 -11.75
CA PHE A 65 -12.42 10.26 -11.44
C PHE A 65 -12.78 8.77 -11.51
N ALA A 66 -12.24 8.04 -12.48
CA ALA A 66 -12.38 6.58 -12.57
C ALA A 66 -11.76 5.89 -11.34
N ALA A 67 -10.62 6.38 -10.86
CA ALA A 67 -9.98 5.95 -9.61
C ALA A 67 -10.70 6.46 -8.34
N GLY A 68 -11.79 7.22 -8.50
CA GLY A 68 -12.67 7.61 -7.41
C GLY A 68 -12.39 8.96 -6.75
N ALA A 69 -11.66 9.84 -7.43
CA ALA A 69 -11.49 11.21 -6.99
C ALA A 69 -12.82 11.95 -6.83
N GLY A 70 -12.88 12.85 -5.85
CA GLY A 70 -14.01 13.75 -5.61
C GLY A 70 -13.73 15.16 -6.10
N TRP A 71 -14.78 15.85 -6.54
CA TRP A 71 -14.69 17.24 -7.03
C TRP A 71 -14.09 18.20 -5.99
N ILE A 72 -14.56 18.12 -4.75
CA ILE A 72 -14.11 19.00 -3.66
C ILE A 72 -12.63 18.76 -3.35
N GLN A 73 -12.22 17.50 -3.27
CA GLN A 73 -10.85 17.10 -2.98
C GLN A 73 -9.90 17.50 -4.12
N LEU A 74 -10.30 17.28 -5.38
CA LEU A 74 -9.53 17.72 -6.54
C LEU A 74 -9.36 19.24 -6.55
N SER A 75 -10.42 20.00 -6.26
CA SER A 75 -10.31 21.46 -6.17
C SER A 75 -9.35 21.91 -5.08
N ALA A 76 -9.41 21.28 -3.91
CA ALA A 76 -8.55 21.60 -2.78
C ALA A 76 -7.07 21.29 -3.08
N ILE A 77 -6.77 20.08 -3.57
CA ILE A 77 -5.40 19.63 -3.83
C ILE A 77 -4.78 20.37 -5.02
N SER A 78 -5.54 20.54 -6.12
CA SER A 78 -5.04 21.27 -7.30
C SER A 78 -4.98 22.79 -7.09
N GLY A 79 -5.66 23.33 -6.07
CA GLY A 79 -5.91 24.76 -5.92
C GLY A 79 -6.62 25.41 -7.12
N CYS A 80 -7.26 24.59 -7.98
CA CYS A 80 -8.03 25.05 -9.13
C CYS A 80 -9.51 25.08 -8.75
N SER A 81 -10.25 26.06 -9.26
CA SER A 81 -11.69 26.12 -9.03
C SER A 81 -12.43 24.95 -9.71
N SER A 82 -13.56 24.53 -9.16
CA SER A 82 -14.43 23.51 -9.79
C SER A 82 -14.80 23.88 -11.23
N SER A 83 -15.00 25.17 -11.51
CA SER A 83 -15.28 25.66 -12.87
C SER A 83 -14.10 25.49 -13.82
N THR A 84 -12.86 25.67 -13.34
CA THR A 84 -11.64 25.43 -14.12
C THR A 84 -11.51 23.95 -14.44
N ILE A 85 -11.68 23.08 -13.45
CA ILE A 85 -11.61 21.62 -13.62
C ILE A 85 -12.70 21.15 -14.60
N SER A 86 -13.93 21.64 -14.45
CA SER A 86 -15.05 21.32 -15.36
C SER A 86 -14.78 21.76 -16.80
N ASN A 87 -14.25 22.97 -17.01
CA ASN A 87 -13.92 23.45 -18.35
C ASN A 87 -12.76 22.67 -19.01
N LEU A 88 -11.80 22.18 -18.21
CA LEU A 88 -10.71 21.32 -18.70
C LEU A 88 -11.24 19.94 -19.09
N LEU A 89 -12.08 19.34 -18.26
CA LEU A 89 -12.73 18.04 -18.51
C LEU A 89 -13.59 18.03 -19.78
N ALA A 90 -14.33 19.12 -19.99
CA ALA A 90 -15.16 19.34 -21.17
C ALA A 90 -14.36 19.88 -22.37
N GLU A 91 -13.04 20.06 -22.22
CA GLU A 91 -12.13 20.54 -23.27
C GLU A 91 -12.61 21.83 -23.96
N LYS A 92 -13.31 22.71 -23.23
CA LYS A 92 -13.90 23.95 -23.80
C LYS A 92 -12.87 24.88 -24.44
N ASN A 93 -11.61 24.78 -24.03
CA ASN A 93 -10.50 25.49 -24.63
C ASN A 93 -9.42 24.48 -25.02
N PRO A 94 -8.88 24.55 -26.24
CA PRO A 94 -7.85 23.62 -26.71
C PRO A 94 -6.52 23.78 -25.96
N GLN A 95 -6.32 24.92 -25.30
CA GLN A 95 -5.13 25.18 -24.51
C GLN A 95 -5.45 25.68 -23.11
N CYS A 96 -4.65 25.26 -22.15
CA CYS A 96 -4.68 25.73 -20.77
C CYS A 96 -3.30 26.23 -20.32
N ARG A 97 -3.26 26.96 -19.21
CA ARG A 97 -1.97 27.43 -18.66
C ARG A 97 -1.14 26.24 -18.19
N ARG A 98 0.15 26.22 -18.56
CA ARG A 98 1.11 25.18 -18.11
C ARG A 98 1.13 25.02 -16.60
N THR A 99 1.02 26.11 -15.84
CA THR A 99 0.94 26.06 -14.38
C THR A 99 -0.26 25.29 -13.86
N THR A 100 -1.41 25.40 -14.55
CA THR A 100 -2.64 24.67 -14.18
C THR A 100 -2.52 23.20 -14.57
N ALA A 101 -2.02 22.92 -15.78
CA ALA A 101 -1.75 21.56 -16.23
C ALA A 101 -0.84 20.82 -15.26
N ASN A 102 0.31 21.42 -14.89
CA ASN A 102 1.26 20.81 -13.98
C ASN A 102 0.66 20.50 -12.60
N LYS A 103 -0.18 21.40 -12.05
CA LYS A 103 -0.85 21.15 -10.76
C LYS A 103 -1.78 19.95 -10.81
N ILE A 104 -2.49 19.77 -11.92
CA ILE A 104 -3.45 18.67 -12.10
C ILE A 104 -2.71 17.36 -12.40
N LEU A 105 -1.73 17.40 -13.29
CA LEU A 105 -0.93 16.23 -13.67
C LEU A 105 -0.06 15.69 -12.54
N ALA A 106 0.28 16.52 -11.54
CA ALA A 106 1.00 16.07 -10.35
C ALA A 106 0.14 15.19 -9.42
N ILE A 107 -1.19 15.28 -9.50
CA ILE A 107 -2.11 14.52 -8.62
C ILE A 107 -2.12 13.07 -9.05
N GLN A 108 -1.86 12.16 -8.11
CA GLN A 108 -1.88 10.73 -8.37
C GLN A 108 -3.28 10.14 -8.12
N PRO A 109 -3.63 9.02 -8.81
CA PRO A 109 -4.78 8.21 -8.43
C PRO A 109 -4.72 7.86 -6.94
N GLY A 110 -5.80 8.11 -6.19
CA GLY A 110 -5.84 7.91 -4.73
C GLY A 110 -5.78 9.18 -3.88
N ASP A 111 -5.09 10.22 -4.35
CA ASP A 111 -4.86 11.45 -3.57
C ASP A 111 -6.15 12.19 -3.25
N ALA A 112 -7.04 12.27 -4.24
CA ALA A 112 -8.26 13.07 -4.17
C ALA A 112 -9.52 12.25 -3.83
N ILE A 113 -9.39 11.06 -3.25
CA ILE A 113 -10.55 10.25 -2.88
C ILE A 113 -11.21 10.84 -1.61
N PRO A 114 -12.53 11.09 -1.60
CA PRO A 114 -13.24 11.59 -0.42
C PRO A 114 -13.16 10.62 0.75
N ASN A 115 -12.87 11.14 1.95
CA ASN A 115 -12.78 10.32 3.16
C ASN A 115 -14.05 9.52 3.48
N GLN A 116 -15.23 10.02 3.08
CA GLN A 116 -16.52 9.35 3.31
C GLN A 116 -16.85 8.29 2.26
N ARG A 117 -16.08 8.18 1.17
CA ARG A 117 -16.30 7.14 0.18
C ARG A 117 -16.09 5.77 0.83
N ARG A 118 -16.98 4.82 0.53
CA ARG A 118 -16.85 3.43 1.01
C ARG A 118 -15.99 2.62 0.05
N ILE A 119 -15.11 1.80 0.61
CA ILE A 119 -14.22 0.86 -0.07
C ILE A 119 -14.29 -0.51 0.61
N PRO A 120 -13.87 -1.61 -0.06
CA PRO A 120 -13.79 -2.93 0.57
C PRO A 120 -12.99 -2.90 1.88
N ALA A 121 -13.50 -3.58 2.90
CA ALA A 121 -12.88 -3.63 4.22
C ALA A 121 -11.67 -4.58 4.28
N THR A 122 -11.47 -5.43 3.26
CA THR A 122 -10.50 -6.54 3.25
C THR A 122 -9.10 -6.13 3.72
N GLY A 123 -8.46 -5.15 3.07
CA GLY A 123 -7.12 -4.69 3.46
C GLY A 123 -7.06 -4.06 4.86
N THR A 124 -8.15 -3.43 5.31
CA THR A 124 -8.27 -2.87 6.66
C THR A 124 -8.37 -3.99 7.70
N ILE A 125 -9.20 -5.00 7.44
CA ILE A 125 -9.39 -6.16 8.30
C ILE A 125 -8.09 -6.94 8.42
N ARG A 126 -7.40 -7.20 7.30
CA ARG A 126 -6.12 -7.91 7.26
C ARG A 126 -5.06 -7.22 8.12
N ARG A 127 -4.91 -5.89 8.00
CA ARG A 127 -3.98 -5.10 8.85
C ARG A 127 -4.28 -5.24 10.33
N LEU A 128 -5.53 -5.07 10.73
CA LEU A 128 -5.92 -5.16 12.15
C LEU A 128 -5.66 -6.56 12.71
N ARG A 129 -6.03 -7.61 11.96
CA ARG A 129 -5.76 -9.00 12.34
C ARG A 129 -4.26 -9.29 12.43
N ALA A 130 -3.47 -8.73 11.52
CA ALA A 130 -2.03 -8.86 11.51
C ALA A 130 -1.36 -8.19 12.73
N LEU A 131 -1.87 -7.04 13.19
CA LEU A 131 -1.39 -6.43 14.44
C LEU A 131 -1.71 -7.29 15.67
N VAL A 132 -2.87 -7.94 15.70
CA VAL A 132 -3.21 -8.90 16.77
C VAL A 132 -2.28 -10.13 16.69
N ALA A 133 -1.95 -10.60 15.48
CA ALA A 133 -1.01 -11.68 15.26
C ALA A 133 0.44 -11.33 15.65
N LEU A 134 0.82 -10.06 15.60
CA LEU A 134 2.07 -9.55 16.18
C LEU A 134 2.04 -9.44 17.71
N GLY A 135 0.90 -9.71 18.35
CA GLY A 135 0.77 -9.72 19.80
C GLY A 135 0.37 -8.38 20.42
N HIS A 136 -0.08 -7.40 19.64
CA HIS A 136 -0.62 -6.14 20.18
C HIS A 136 -1.99 -6.36 20.83
N LYS A 137 -2.26 -5.70 21.96
CA LYS A 137 -3.61 -5.72 22.58
C LYS A 137 -4.54 -4.77 21.84
N CYS A 138 -5.83 -5.08 21.80
CA CYS A 138 -6.83 -4.27 21.10
C CYS A 138 -6.79 -2.78 21.51
N ALA A 139 -6.60 -2.49 22.80
CA ALA A 139 -6.53 -1.11 23.29
C ALA A 139 -5.37 -0.30 22.68
N ASP A 140 -4.22 -0.92 22.44
CA ASP A 140 -3.08 -0.24 21.79
C ASP A 140 -3.36 0.00 20.31
N ILE A 141 -4.03 -0.96 19.66
CA ILE A 141 -4.47 -0.84 18.27
C ILE A 141 -5.51 0.28 18.12
N ASP A 142 -6.50 0.35 19.02
CA ASP A 142 -7.52 1.40 19.05
C ASP A 142 -6.87 2.79 19.16
N ALA A 143 -5.93 2.95 20.10
CA ALA A 143 -5.22 4.20 20.32
C ALA A 143 -4.34 4.59 19.13
N ALA A 144 -3.59 3.65 18.55
CA ALA A 144 -2.70 3.91 17.42
C ALA A 144 -3.47 4.26 16.14
N CYS A 145 -4.58 3.56 15.88
CA CYS A 145 -5.45 3.79 14.73
C CYS A 145 -6.44 4.94 14.96
N ARG A 146 -6.64 5.42 16.19
CA ARG A 146 -7.64 6.45 16.55
C ARG A 146 -9.06 6.04 16.11
N ILE A 147 -9.45 4.83 16.48
CA ILE A 147 -10.76 4.24 16.18
C ILE A 147 -11.44 3.78 17.47
N ASP A 148 -12.76 3.70 17.45
CA ASP A 148 -13.51 3.18 18.59
C ASP A 148 -13.36 1.67 18.71
N HIS A 149 -13.32 1.17 19.94
CA HIS A 149 -13.15 -0.25 20.24
C HIS A 149 -14.23 -1.15 19.60
N SER A 150 -15.46 -0.65 19.50
CA SER A 150 -16.57 -1.35 18.85
C SER A 150 -16.32 -1.55 17.35
N VAL A 151 -15.76 -0.53 16.68
CA VAL A 151 -15.40 -0.57 15.26
C VAL A 151 -14.25 -1.56 15.04
N LEU A 152 -13.22 -1.55 15.90
CA LEU A 152 -12.14 -2.54 15.85
C LEU A 152 -12.70 -3.96 15.96
N THR A 153 -13.58 -4.19 16.94
CA THR A 153 -14.16 -5.52 17.18
C THR A 153 -14.97 -6.01 15.99
N ASP A 154 -15.82 -5.14 15.41
CA ASP A 154 -16.60 -5.46 14.21
C ASP A 154 -15.70 -5.86 13.03
N LEU A 155 -14.64 -5.09 12.79
CA LEU A 155 -13.70 -5.35 11.69
C LEU A 155 -12.90 -6.62 11.91
N LEU A 156 -12.42 -6.90 13.13
CA LEU A 156 -11.72 -8.15 13.45
C LEU A 156 -12.59 -9.37 13.17
N THR A 157 -13.89 -9.28 13.47
CA THR A 157 -14.88 -10.33 13.16
C THR A 157 -15.40 -10.32 11.73
N ALA A 158 -14.91 -9.41 10.87
CA ALA A 158 -15.37 -9.22 9.49
C ALA A 158 -16.90 -9.03 9.36
N ARG A 159 -17.54 -8.38 10.35
CA ARG A 159 -18.98 -8.04 10.29
C ARG A 159 -19.31 -6.90 9.31
N ARG A 160 -18.29 -6.24 8.77
CA ARG A 160 -18.43 -5.11 7.84
C ARG A 160 -17.65 -5.40 6.57
N ASP A 161 -18.36 -5.42 5.45
CA ASP A 161 -17.73 -5.67 4.14
C ASP A 161 -17.07 -4.42 3.56
N THR A 162 -17.46 -3.24 4.04
CA THR A 162 -16.94 -1.96 3.54
C THR A 162 -16.69 -0.95 4.65
N VAL A 163 -15.62 -0.16 4.49
CA VAL A 163 -15.18 0.92 5.39
C VAL A 163 -15.08 2.24 4.65
N THR A 164 -15.09 3.35 5.36
CA THR A 164 -14.78 4.65 4.76
C THR A 164 -13.28 4.78 4.50
N VAL A 165 -12.91 5.51 3.45
CA VAL A 165 -11.49 5.80 3.12
C VAL A 165 -10.77 6.46 4.29
N GLY A 166 -11.43 7.35 5.02
CA GLY A 166 -10.85 7.98 6.21
C GLY A 166 -10.57 6.98 7.34
N LEU A 167 -11.42 5.95 7.51
CA LEU A 167 -11.18 4.87 8.46
C LEU A 167 -10.02 3.98 8.02
N ALA A 168 -9.98 3.61 6.73
CA ALA A 168 -8.89 2.80 6.18
C ALA A 168 -7.52 3.49 6.31
N LYS A 169 -7.44 4.81 6.01
CA LYS A 169 -6.23 5.61 6.19
C LYS A 169 -5.74 5.61 7.64
N ARG A 170 -6.65 5.85 8.59
CA ARG A 170 -6.36 5.78 10.03
C ARG A 170 -5.80 4.44 10.48
N VAL A 171 -6.36 3.34 9.96
CA VAL A 171 -5.86 1.99 10.24
C VAL A 171 -4.51 1.75 9.59
N ALA A 172 -4.28 2.21 8.35
CA ALA A 172 -2.98 2.13 7.70
C ALA A 172 -1.90 2.90 8.50
N ASP A 173 -2.21 4.12 8.95
CA ASP A 173 -1.29 4.92 9.78
C ASP A 173 -0.96 4.24 11.12
N GLY A 174 -1.95 3.61 11.76
CA GLY A 174 -1.75 2.84 12.98
C GLY A 174 -0.94 1.56 12.74
N PHE A 175 -1.19 0.89 11.62
CA PHE A 175 -0.46 -0.29 11.18
C PHE A 175 1.02 0.01 10.96
N GLU A 176 1.36 1.05 10.22
CA GLU A 176 2.75 1.47 9.97
C GLU A 176 3.54 1.77 11.25
N LYS A 177 2.86 2.21 12.31
CA LYS A 177 3.49 2.46 13.61
C LYS A 177 3.74 1.17 14.38
N LEU A 178 2.73 0.31 14.46
CA LEU A 178 2.76 -0.87 15.33
C LEU A 178 3.44 -2.08 14.68
N SER A 179 3.41 -2.20 13.34
CA SER A 179 3.95 -3.35 12.60
C SER A 179 5.46 -3.55 12.78
N LYS A 180 6.18 -2.47 13.14
CA LYS A 180 7.63 -2.45 13.36
C LYS A 180 8.07 -3.12 14.67
N THR A 181 7.13 -3.39 15.57
CA THR A 181 7.41 -3.94 16.91
C THR A 181 6.47 -5.09 17.22
N ASN A 182 6.97 -6.09 17.95
CA ASN A 182 6.12 -7.18 18.45
C ASN A 182 5.50 -6.75 19.78
N GLY A 183 4.20 -7.02 19.93
CA GLY A 183 3.53 -6.92 21.22
C GLY A 183 3.77 -8.19 22.05
N THR A 184 3.58 -8.09 23.37
CA THR A 184 3.81 -9.20 24.32
C THR A 184 2.50 -9.80 24.85
N HIS A 185 1.35 -9.41 24.30
CA HIS A 185 0.06 -9.78 24.88
C HIS A 185 -0.36 -11.22 24.50
N ALA A 186 -0.12 -12.16 25.41
CA ALA A 186 -0.38 -13.59 25.19
C ALA A 186 -1.81 -13.92 24.73
N ARG A 187 -2.83 -13.21 25.22
CA ARG A 187 -4.23 -13.45 24.80
C ARG A 187 -4.47 -13.04 23.34
N SER A 188 -3.78 -12.00 22.86
CA SER A 188 -3.85 -11.59 21.45
C SER A 188 -3.21 -12.66 20.56
N LEU A 189 -2.01 -13.14 20.93
CA LEU A 189 -1.31 -14.20 20.21
C LEU A 189 -2.16 -15.48 20.14
N ARG A 190 -2.71 -15.94 21.26
CA ARG A 190 -3.60 -17.12 21.31
C ARG A 190 -4.85 -16.94 20.47
N ARG A 191 -5.45 -15.74 20.48
CA ARG A 191 -6.61 -15.42 19.64
C ARG A 191 -6.23 -15.48 18.16
N ALA A 192 -5.16 -14.80 17.76
CA ALA A 192 -4.68 -14.84 16.38
C ALA A 192 -4.38 -16.27 15.91
N ALA A 193 -3.76 -17.08 16.77
CA ALA A 193 -3.50 -18.48 16.46
C ALA A 193 -4.79 -19.28 16.23
N ARG A 194 -5.76 -19.17 17.15
CA ARG A 194 -7.06 -19.84 17.03
C ARG A 194 -7.83 -19.42 15.78
N GLU A 195 -7.83 -18.13 15.46
CA GLU A 195 -8.53 -17.58 14.30
C GLU A 195 -7.70 -17.64 13.00
N ARG A 196 -6.50 -18.24 13.05
CA ARG A 196 -5.55 -18.37 11.92
C ARG A 196 -5.19 -17.03 11.26
N TRP A 197 -5.03 -15.98 12.05
CA TRP A 197 -4.66 -14.65 11.56
C TRP A 197 -3.16 -14.55 11.29
N ALA A 198 -2.82 -14.15 10.07
CA ALA A 198 -1.44 -14.04 9.62
C ALA A 198 -0.79 -12.73 10.08
N SER A 199 0.49 -12.77 10.43
CA SER A 199 1.29 -11.57 10.75
C SER A 199 1.59 -10.76 9.47
N PRO A 200 2.05 -9.50 9.57
CA PRO A 200 2.42 -8.70 8.39
C PRO A 200 3.45 -9.38 7.48
N ALA A 201 4.42 -10.08 8.07
CA ALA A 201 5.47 -10.76 7.32
C ALA A 201 4.93 -11.93 6.48
N ALA A 202 3.72 -12.43 6.76
CA ALA A 202 3.13 -13.48 5.93
C ALA A 202 2.48 -12.93 4.64
N TRP A 203 2.46 -11.61 4.43
CA TRP A 203 1.87 -10.99 3.23
C TRP A 203 2.95 -10.35 2.37
N ASP A 204 2.95 -10.66 1.08
CA ASP A 204 3.76 -9.91 0.10
C ASP A 204 3.11 -8.56 -0.22
N ASP A 205 1.83 -8.58 -0.66
CA ASP A 205 0.97 -7.39 -0.74
C ASP A 205 -0.32 -7.64 0.03
N ILE A 206 -0.49 -6.97 1.18
CA ILE A 206 -1.66 -7.15 2.04
C ILE A 206 -2.96 -6.58 1.43
N ASP A 207 -2.84 -5.65 0.47
CA ASP A 207 -3.96 -4.97 -0.18
C ASP A 207 -4.44 -5.65 -1.46
N ASP A 208 -3.62 -6.50 -2.08
CA ASP A 208 -4.05 -7.29 -3.23
C ASP A 208 -5.20 -8.23 -2.80
N PRO A 209 -6.40 -8.11 -3.39
CA PRO A 209 -7.53 -8.97 -3.06
C PRO A 209 -7.23 -10.46 -3.29
N ASN A 210 -6.35 -10.78 -4.24
CA ASN A 210 -5.97 -12.15 -4.59
C ASN A 210 -4.76 -12.65 -3.80
N ALA A 211 -4.05 -11.76 -3.09
CA ALA A 211 -2.97 -12.18 -2.23
C ALA A 211 -3.51 -13.05 -1.09
N GLU A 212 -2.72 -14.05 -0.75
CA GLU A 212 -2.97 -14.97 0.34
C GLU A 212 -1.74 -15.01 1.24
N PRO A 213 -1.93 -15.22 2.54
CA PRO A 213 -0.82 -15.25 3.47
C PRO A 213 0.02 -16.52 3.31
N ASP A 214 1.34 -16.35 3.34
CA ASP A 214 2.33 -17.43 3.36
C ASP A 214 3.20 -17.33 4.63
N TRP A 215 3.06 -18.32 5.51
CA TRP A 215 3.82 -18.42 6.75
C TRP A 215 5.13 -19.18 6.60
N THR A 216 5.26 -19.99 5.54
CA THR A 216 6.28 -21.05 5.44
C THR A 216 7.09 -20.98 4.15
N GLY A 217 6.80 -20.06 3.22
CA GLY A 217 7.39 -20.07 1.88
C GLY A 217 6.87 -21.20 0.98
N HIS A 218 6.07 -22.11 1.55
CA HIS A 218 5.59 -23.33 0.94
C HIS A 218 4.11 -23.57 1.25
N CYS A 219 3.38 -22.52 1.67
CA CYS A 219 1.96 -22.66 1.97
C CYS A 219 1.18 -23.15 0.73
N GLY A 220 0.25 -24.09 0.96
CA GLY A 220 -0.47 -24.78 -0.12
C GLY A 220 0.21 -26.04 -0.66
N THR A 221 1.25 -26.53 0.02
CA THR A 221 1.86 -27.83 -0.26
C THR A 221 1.80 -28.73 0.98
N ASP A 222 1.96 -30.05 0.80
CA ASP A 222 2.10 -30.99 1.93
C ASP A 222 3.30 -30.62 2.83
N ARG A 223 4.38 -30.12 2.22
CA ARG A 223 5.54 -29.62 2.95
C ARG A 223 5.18 -28.43 3.83
N GLY A 224 4.43 -27.46 3.30
CA GLY A 224 3.93 -26.32 4.08
C GLY A 224 3.09 -26.76 5.29
N TRP A 225 2.26 -27.80 5.14
CA TRP A 225 1.49 -28.37 6.25
C TRP A 225 2.39 -28.91 7.37
N TRP A 226 3.45 -29.66 7.02
CA TRP A 226 4.41 -30.14 8.01
C TRP A 226 5.16 -29.00 8.69
N LEU A 227 5.57 -27.97 7.95
CA LEU A 227 6.25 -26.80 8.51
C LEU A 227 5.38 -26.06 9.53
N HIS A 228 4.09 -25.86 9.25
CA HIS A 228 3.17 -25.31 10.25
C HIS A 228 3.16 -26.12 11.54
N ARG A 229 3.19 -27.46 11.44
CA ARG A 229 3.11 -28.36 12.60
C ARG A 229 4.42 -28.46 13.38
N LEU A 230 5.55 -28.44 12.69
CA LEU A 230 6.88 -28.50 13.30
C LEU A 230 7.19 -27.21 14.06
N GLU A 231 6.79 -26.08 13.50
CA GLU A 231 7.05 -24.73 14.04
C GLU A 231 5.91 -24.19 14.94
N ASP A 232 4.97 -25.04 15.33
CA ASP A 232 3.80 -24.70 16.17
C ASP A 232 3.01 -23.48 15.67
N MET A 233 2.87 -23.36 14.35
CA MET A 233 2.11 -22.31 13.69
C MET A 233 0.68 -22.78 13.36
N PRO A 234 -0.30 -21.87 13.33
CA PRO A 234 -1.65 -22.19 12.86
C PRO A 234 -1.61 -22.65 11.41
N VAL A 235 -2.09 -23.87 11.14
CA VAL A 235 -2.16 -24.42 9.78
C VAL A 235 -3.16 -23.62 8.95
N CYS A 236 -2.72 -23.07 7.81
CA CYS A 236 -3.62 -22.34 6.92
C CYS A 236 -4.50 -23.30 6.11
N SER A 237 -5.65 -22.81 5.62
CA SER A 237 -6.62 -23.62 4.87
C SER A 237 -6.02 -24.29 3.62
N ARG A 238 -5.07 -23.63 2.96
CA ARG A 238 -4.36 -24.17 1.79
C ARG A 238 -3.47 -25.34 2.14
N CYS A 239 -2.70 -25.24 3.22
CA CYS A 239 -1.88 -26.35 3.71
C CYS A 239 -2.75 -27.52 4.17
N GLU A 240 -3.87 -27.24 4.83
CA GLU A 240 -4.84 -28.26 5.25
C GLU A 240 -5.40 -29.01 4.04
N ALA A 241 -5.88 -28.30 3.02
CA ALA A 241 -6.36 -28.90 1.76
C ALA A 241 -5.27 -29.71 1.04
N ALA A 242 -4.03 -29.19 0.97
CA ALA A 242 -2.92 -29.87 0.32
C ALA A 242 -2.56 -31.20 1.03
N HIS A 243 -2.58 -31.22 2.36
CA HIS A 243 -2.31 -32.44 3.12
C HIS A 243 -3.45 -33.46 3.02
N GLU A 244 -4.72 -33.01 2.99
CA GLU A 244 -5.85 -33.90 2.71
C GLU A 244 -5.75 -34.55 1.32
N GLN A 245 -5.36 -33.78 0.30
CA GLN A 245 -5.10 -34.31 -1.03
C GLN A 245 -3.97 -35.34 -1.01
N TRP A 246 -2.85 -35.01 -0.35
CA TRP A 246 -1.70 -35.90 -0.21
C TRP A 246 -2.07 -37.25 0.44
N LYS A 247 -2.94 -37.23 1.46
CA LYS A 247 -3.47 -38.44 2.11
C LYS A 247 -4.38 -39.24 1.16
N THR A 248 -5.21 -38.55 0.38
CA THR A 248 -6.12 -39.16 -0.59
C THR A 248 -5.35 -39.87 -1.69
N ASP A 249 -4.32 -39.22 -2.26
CA ASP A 249 -3.47 -39.80 -3.30
C ASP A 249 -2.78 -41.09 -2.81
N ARG A 250 -2.46 -41.18 -1.52
CA ARG A 250 -1.80 -42.32 -0.86
C ARG A 250 -2.75 -43.28 -0.16
N ALA A 251 -4.07 -43.14 -0.38
CA ALA A 251 -5.08 -44.01 0.23
C ALA A 251 -4.95 -45.46 -0.23
N HIS A 252 -4.41 -45.68 -1.44
CA HIS A 252 -4.19 -47.02 -2.02
C HIS A 252 -3.02 -47.80 -1.37
N LEU A 253 -2.10 -47.12 -0.68
CA LEU A 253 -0.93 -47.75 -0.07
C LEU A 253 -1.31 -48.59 1.16
N ALA A 254 -0.56 -49.68 1.39
CA ALA A 254 -0.70 -50.47 2.60
C ALA A 254 -0.35 -49.62 3.84
N ARG A 255 -0.89 -49.98 5.01
CA ARG A 255 -0.74 -49.19 6.24
C ARG A 255 0.73 -48.91 6.57
N THR A 256 1.60 -49.92 6.48
CA THR A 256 3.04 -49.81 6.77
C THR A 256 3.76 -48.85 5.82
N GLU A 257 3.48 -48.94 4.52
CA GLU A 257 4.05 -48.06 3.49
C GLU A 257 3.58 -46.63 3.68
N ARG A 258 2.31 -46.42 4.02
CA ARG A 258 1.75 -45.11 4.33
C ARG A 258 2.43 -44.46 5.54
N TRP A 259 2.70 -45.22 6.61
CA TRP A 259 3.47 -44.73 7.75
C TRP A 259 4.91 -44.34 7.36
N ALA A 260 5.55 -45.09 6.48
CA ALA A 260 6.88 -44.75 5.96
C ALA A 260 6.85 -43.46 5.12
N GLU A 261 5.85 -43.27 4.26
CA GLU A 261 5.64 -42.03 3.50
C GLU A 261 5.41 -40.81 4.41
N ILE A 262 4.59 -40.95 5.47
CA ILE A 262 4.38 -39.88 6.48
C ILE A 262 5.72 -39.51 7.14
N GLY A 263 6.52 -40.52 7.53
CA GLY A 263 7.84 -40.31 8.11
C GLY A 263 8.79 -39.58 7.17
N ARG A 264 8.83 -39.98 5.89
CA ARG A 264 9.62 -39.32 4.84
C ARG A 264 9.19 -37.87 4.64
N ALA A 265 7.90 -37.60 4.46
CA ALA A 265 7.38 -36.25 4.25
C ALA A 265 7.73 -35.31 5.41
N ARG A 266 7.56 -35.79 6.65
CA ARG A 266 7.96 -35.06 7.87
C ARG A 266 9.47 -34.80 7.92
N ALA A 267 10.29 -35.78 7.57
CA ALA A 267 11.74 -35.63 7.57
C ALA A 267 12.21 -34.59 6.54
N THR A 268 11.68 -34.64 5.32
CA THR A 268 11.98 -33.69 4.23
C THR A 268 11.60 -32.26 4.60
N ALA A 269 10.51 -32.05 5.33
CA ALA A 269 10.13 -30.73 5.81
C ALA A 269 11.14 -30.19 6.85
N ARG A 270 11.62 -31.04 7.76
CA ARG A 270 12.48 -30.65 8.89
C ARG A 270 13.90 -30.27 8.50
N THR A 271 14.54 -30.98 7.57
CA THR A 271 15.98 -30.79 7.31
C THR A 271 16.27 -29.46 6.60
N ARG A 272 15.39 -29.04 5.68
CA ARG A 272 15.72 -27.95 4.75
C ARG A 272 15.57 -26.52 5.31
N GLU A 273 14.83 -26.29 6.40
CA GLU A 273 14.76 -24.93 7.02
C GLU A 273 16.01 -24.61 7.85
N ALA A 274 16.56 -25.59 8.57
CA ALA A 274 17.84 -25.44 9.26
C ALA A 274 18.99 -25.24 8.26
N ASP A 275 18.98 -26.01 7.17
CA ASP A 275 19.94 -25.84 6.07
C ASP A 275 19.81 -24.45 5.44
N LEU A 276 18.59 -23.97 5.18
CA LEU A 276 18.35 -22.62 4.64
C LEU A 276 18.84 -21.51 5.58
N ALA A 277 18.64 -21.65 6.90
CA ALA A 277 19.14 -20.71 7.90
C ALA A 277 20.68 -20.70 7.96
N HIS A 278 21.30 -21.86 7.80
CA HIS A 278 22.76 -22.02 7.76
C HIS A 278 23.34 -21.39 6.49
N ASP A 279 22.82 -21.75 5.31
CA ASP A 279 23.27 -21.23 4.00
C ASP A 279 23.11 -19.70 3.92
N ALA A 280 22.02 -19.16 4.45
CA ALA A 280 21.80 -17.71 4.50
C ALA A 280 22.81 -17.00 5.40
N ARG A 281 23.17 -17.59 6.54
CA ARG A 281 24.19 -17.04 7.43
C ARG A 281 25.57 -17.09 6.81
N GLU A 282 25.91 -18.15 6.07
CA GLU A 282 27.14 -18.18 5.27
C GLU A 282 27.17 -17.03 4.25
N LEU A 283 26.09 -16.82 3.47
CA LEU A 283 26.00 -15.72 2.52
C LEU A 283 26.16 -14.35 3.19
N MET A 284 25.56 -14.17 4.38
CA MET A 284 25.69 -12.94 5.17
C MET A 284 27.12 -12.73 5.70
N ARG A 285 27.83 -13.79 6.10
CA ARG A 285 29.26 -13.72 6.48
C ARG A 285 30.11 -13.21 5.31
N TYR A 286 29.76 -13.57 4.08
CA TYR A 286 30.40 -13.05 2.86
C TYR A 286 29.88 -11.67 2.40
N GLY A 287 29.08 -10.99 3.22
CA GLY A 287 28.66 -9.60 3.00
C GLY A 287 27.35 -9.43 2.22
N ALA A 288 26.59 -10.50 1.96
CA ALA A 288 25.26 -10.37 1.37
C ALA A 288 24.26 -9.82 2.40
N ASP A 289 23.39 -8.90 1.99
CA ASP A 289 22.23 -8.52 2.81
C ASP A 289 21.10 -9.58 2.74
N THR A 290 20.06 -9.44 3.57
CA THR A 290 18.95 -10.41 3.64
C THR A 290 18.18 -10.54 2.33
N GLU A 291 18.14 -9.49 1.52
CA GLU A 291 17.43 -9.50 0.25
C GLU A 291 18.23 -10.27 -0.79
N GLN A 292 19.53 -10.00 -0.89
CA GLN A 292 20.47 -10.71 -1.75
C GLN A 292 20.60 -12.19 -1.37
N ALA A 293 20.62 -12.51 -0.08
CA ALA A 293 20.64 -13.89 0.39
C ALA A 293 19.35 -14.64 0.02
N ALA A 294 18.19 -13.99 0.15
CA ALA A 294 16.91 -14.59 -0.22
C ALA A 294 16.83 -14.88 -1.73
N GLU A 295 17.28 -13.92 -2.55
CA GLU A 295 17.35 -14.07 -4.01
C GLU A 295 18.26 -15.24 -4.41
N ARG A 296 19.47 -15.35 -3.84
CA ARG A 296 20.41 -16.44 -4.13
C ARG A 296 19.92 -17.82 -3.71
N LEU A 297 19.18 -17.88 -2.61
CA LEU A 297 18.61 -19.13 -2.08
C LEU A 297 17.24 -19.48 -2.72
N GLY A 298 16.72 -18.63 -3.61
CA GLY A 298 15.46 -18.87 -4.31
C GLY A 298 14.24 -18.84 -3.39
N VAL A 299 14.28 -18.03 -2.33
CA VAL A 299 13.20 -17.87 -1.35
C VAL A 299 12.79 -16.40 -1.24
N THR A 300 11.59 -16.14 -0.71
CA THR A 300 11.17 -14.74 -0.47
C THR A 300 11.98 -14.14 0.68
N ARG A 301 12.25 -12.83 0.59
CA ARG A 301 12.93 -12.08 1.67
C ARG A 301 12.23 -12.26 3.01
N SER A 302 10.90 -12.24 3.01
CA SER A 302 10.11 -12.40 4.23
C SER A 302 10.23 -13.81 4.83
N HIS A 303 10.21 -14.85 3.98
CA HIS A 303 10.43 -16.22 4.43
C HIS A 303 11.82 -16.38 5.03
N LEU A 304 12.87 -15.86 4.37
CA LEU A 304 14.22 -15.94 4.90
C LEU A 304 14.38 -15.20 6.24
N HIS A 305 13.79 -14.01 6.36
CA HIS A 305 13.80 -13.26 7.61
C HIS A 305 13.12 -14.04 8.76
N GLN A 306 12.02 -14.73 8.48
CA GLN A 306 11.34 -15.57 9.47
C GLN A 306 12.18 -16.79 9.87
N VAL A 307 12.82 -17.45 8.90
CA VAL A 307 13.70 -18.60 9.12
C VAL A 307 14.87 -18.23 10.03
N LEU A 308 15.59 -17.13 9.75
CA LEU A 308 16.68 -16.63 10.59
C LEU A 308 16.24 -16.27 12.01
N LYS A 309 15.02 -15.73 12.17
CA LYS A 309 14.47 -15.40 13.49
C LYS A 309 14.11 -16.66 14.30
N ARG A 310 13.72 -17.74 13.64
CA ARG A 310 13.32 -19.02 14.26
C ARG A 310 14.51 -19.92 14.58
N HIS A 311 15.59 -19.81 13.81
CA HIS A 311 16.86 -20.50 14.04
C HIS A 311 17.96 -19.50 14.43
N PRO A 312 17.91 -18.92 15.65
CA PRO A 312 18.96 -18.04 16.15
C PRO A 312 20.28 -18.82 16.29
N ASP A 313 21.41 -18.09 16.28
CA ASP A 313 22.73 -18.69 16.43
C ASP A 313 22.78 -19.63 17.64
N THR A 314 23.19 -20.87 17.39
CA THR A 314 23.64 -21.75 18.47
C THR A 314 25.05 -21.34 18.87
N GLU A 315 25.40 -21.39 20.16
CA GLU A 315 26.72 -20.99 20.69
C GLU A 315 27.90 -21.64 19.96
N GLN A 316 27.67 -22.76 19.25
CA GLN A 316 28.67 -23.46 18.42
C GLN A 316 29.00 -22.74 17.09
N GLU A 317 28.09 -21.96 16.51
CA GLU A 317 28.32 -21.22 15.26
C GLU A 317 29.00 -19.87 15.49
N LEU A 318 28.88 -19.28 16.69
CA LEU A 318 29.57 -18.04 17.06
C LEU A 318 31.05 -18.27 17.44
N ALA A 319 31.43 -19.52 17.74
CA ALA A 319 32.77 -19.92 18.13
C ALA A 319 33.65 -20.39 16.94
N ALA A 320 33.12 -20.40 15.71
CA ALA A 320 33.77 -20.86 14.47
C ALA A 320 33.78 -19.77 13.39
#